data_AF-A0A954LMH2-F1
#
_entry.id   AF-A0A954LMH2-F1
#
_cell.length_a   1.000
_cell.length_b   1.000
_cell.length_c   1.000
_cell.angle_alpha   90.00
_cell.angle_beta   90.00
_cell.angle_gamma   90.00
#
_symmetry.space_group_name_H-M   'P 1'
#
loop_
_entity.id
_entity.type
_entity.pdbx_description
1 polymer ?
#
loop_
_entity_poly.entity_id
_entity_poly.type
_entity_poly.pdbx_seq_one_letter_code
_entity_poly.pdbx_strand_id
1 'polypeptide(L)'
;MITRICSPDNLRKLSVTPFICLVVLAGLVSSVRAGDGLDVLPAKVQLDGNFSRVQLVVRAISSNGSVESAKDLTHSATYKSSDREIVTVGESGQLLAQNNGEAVVTVSRNGQMVQVPVIVSGVSDTPEVAFDQHITPILSRVGCNMGACHASQYGKGGFVLSVFGFEPDKDREAIVRDRQGRRVNLLDVDRSLFLLKPTMQVPHGGGKRLDKNSVDYQILASWLKNGAPAPPKEMTKITAIRVMPRRRVCGPEESQQLRVEADYADGQTRDVTAWAKFDTLDDAVVQITPKGLATTSGRGQAPVMVRFADQADIATFVVPFSDSVELADWKNQNFVDELASAKFRELGLEPSPLADDATFLRRAFLDAIGTLPTPKQTREFLASTDPDKRDKIIDQLLGLTGDPKLDIYNDQYAALWTLKWSDLIGNKSQKLGEQGMWALHNWIKESFRTNRPFNEFVHELVTAKGSIYSNGPANYYRINGNSTDLAESTAQLFLGVRLQCAKCHHHPFEKYSQGDYYGFAAFFSRVGTKNSEDFGLFGRESVVLVKSSGSVRHPKTGKVMEPT
;
A
#
# COMPACT_ATOMS: atom_id res chain seq x y z
N MET A 1 -8.30 49.85 -13.42
CA MET A 1 -7.00 50.54 -13.65
C MET A 1 -5.93 49.69 -12.98
N ILE A 2 -5.35 48.74 -13.72
CA ILE A 2 -3.90 48.65 -14.07
C ILE A 2 -3.36 47.43 -13.31
N THR A 3 -2.83 46.35 -13.89
CA THR A 3 -2.52 45.95 -15.27
C THR A 3 -2.18 44.45 -15.30
N ARG A 4 -2.49 43.80 -16.43
CA ARG A 4 -1.85 42.57 -16.95
C ARG A 4 -0.32 42.66 -16.86
N ILE A 5 0.38 41.58 -16.51
CA ILE A 5 1.60 41.12 -17.21
C ILE A 5 1.70 39.59 -17.11
N CYS A 6 1.39 38.91 -18.22
CA CYS A 6 2.13 37.72 -18.66
C CYS A 6 3.19 38.21 -19.64
N SER A 7 4.47 37.88 -19.42
CA SER A 7 5.33 37.40 -20.50
C SER A 7 6.58 36.70 -19.96
N PRO A 8 7.07 35.66 -20.66
CA PRO A 8 8.21 34.85 -20.27
C PRO A 8 9.50 35.46 -20.81
N ASP A 9 10.48 35.69 -19.94
CA ASP A 9 11.92 35.66 -20.27
C ASP A 9 12.71 36.12 -19.05
N ASN A 10 13.32 35.16 -18.34
CA ASN A 10 14.63 35.32 -17.72
C ASN A 10 15.14 33.98 -17.20
N LEU A 11 15.53 33.14 -18.15
CA LEU A 11 16.60 32.16 -17.96
C LEU A 11 17.90 32.93 -17.68
N ARG A 12 18.41 32.89 -16.45
CA ARG A 12 19.85 32.74 -16.17
C ARG A 12 20.17 32.53 -14.68
N LYS A 13 20.77 31.36 -14.44
CA LYS A 13 21.84 31.06 -13.47
C LYS A 13 21.47 31.06 -11.99
N LEU A 14 20.80 29.98 -11.57
CA LEU A 14 21.09 29.35 -10.28
C LEU A 14 22.01 28.16 -10.51
N SER A 15 23.21 28.26 -9.94
CA SER A 15 24.25 27.23 -9.89
C SER A 15 23.70 26.01 -9.15
N VAL A 16 23.27 24.99 -9.90
CA VAL A 16 22.94 23.67 -9.36
C VAL A 16 24.24 22.90 -9.18
N THR A 17 24.67 22.74 -7.93
CA THR A 17 25.65 21.75 -7.53
C THR A 17 25.07 20.36 -7.83
N PRO A 18 25.74 19.47 -8.59
CA PRO A 18 25.16 18.19 -8.93
C PRO A 18 25.23 17.30 -7.69
N PHE A 19 24.09 17.14 -7.02
CA PHE A 19 23.87 15.96 -6.20
C PHE A 19 23.85 14.78 -7.17
N ILE A 20 24.94 14.02 -7.17
CA ILE A 20 25.02 12.72 -7.83
C ILE A 20 23.95 11.86 -7.15
N CYS A 21 22.77 11.78 -7.78
CA CYS A 21 21.81 10.72 -7.53
C CYS A 21 22.54 9.42 -7.84
N LEU A 22 22.91 8.69 -6.78
CA LEU A 22 23.29 7.30 -6.89
C LEU A 22 22.06 6.56 -7.43
N VAL A 23 22.03 6.32 -8.73
CA VAL A 23 21.10 5.39 -9.35
C VAL A 23 21.43 4.03 -8.74
N VAL A 24 20.63 3.61 -7.77
CA VAL A 24 20.57 2.21 -7.36
C VAL A 24 20.15 1.46 -8.62
N LEU A 25 21.08 0.74 -9.25
CA LEU A 25 20.76 -0.16 -10.35
C LEU A 25 19.70 -1.14 -9.83
N ALA A 26 18.46 -0.97 -10.29
CA ALA A 26 17.47 -2.03 -10.21
C ALA A 26 18.09 -3.26 -10.87
N GLY A 27 18.24 -4.35 -10.12
CA GLY A 27 18.77 -5.60 -10.65
C GLY A 27 18.01 -5.95 -11.94
N LEU A 28 18.71 -5.91 -13.07
CA LEU A 28 18.17 -6.25 -14.37
C LEU A 28 17.68 -7.69 -14.31
N VAL A 29 16.36 -7.87 -14.34
CA VAL A 29 15.76 -9.20 -14.46
C VAL A 29 16.04 -9.68 -15.88
N SER A 30 17.09 -10.49 -16.02
CA SER A 30 17.48 -11.08 -17.30
C SER A 30 16.45 -12.13 -17.73
N SER A 31 15.99 -12.03 -18.98
CA SER A 31 15.10 -12.99 -19.64
C SER A 31 15.82 -13.68 -20.81
N VAL A 32 15.33 -14.84 -21.22
CA VAL A 32 15.87 -15.60 -22.36
C VAL A 32 14.79 -15.78 -23.42
N ARG A 33 15.17 -15.63 -24.69
CA ARG A 33 14.26 -15.58 -25.84
C ARG A 33 14.62 -16.63 -26.89
N ALA A 34 13.62 -17.13 -27.59
CA ALA A 34 13.81 -17.94 -28.80
C ALA A 34 13.02 -17.33 -29.97
N GLY A 35 13.74 -16.75 -30.92
CA GLY A 35 13.13 -16.01 -32.05
C GLY A 35 12.15 -14.93 -31.58
N ASP A 36 11.17 -14.59 -32.41
CA ASP A 36 10.23 -13.49 -32.17
C ASP A 36 9.02 -13.85 -31.28
N GLY A 37 8.94 -15.03 -30.62
CA GLY A 37 7.67 -15.46 -30.02
C GLY A 37 7.60 -15.84 -28.54
N LEU A 38 8.70 -16.21 -27.86
CA LEU A 38 8.68 -16.56 -26.43
C LEU A 38 9.75 -15.82 -25.64
N ASP A 39 9.35 -15.30 -24.48
CA ASP A 39 10.25 -14.69 -23.49
C ASP A 39 10.01 -15.36 -22.12
N VAL A 40 11.06 -15.97 -21.55
CA VAL A 40 10.99 -16.73 -20.30
C VAL A 40 11.79 -16.02 -19.22
N LEU A 41 11.19 -15.86 -18.05
CA LEU A 41 11.80 -15.27 -16.87
C LEU A 41 11.82 -16.27 -15.70
N PRO A 42 12.94 -16.38 -14.95
CA PRO A 42 14.25 -15.77 -15.25
C PRO A 42 14.99 -16.53 -16.37
N ALA A 43 16.00 -15.88 -16.97
CA ALA A 43 16.85 -16.47 -18.02
C ALA A 43 17.69 -17.67 -17.56
N LYS A 44 18.06 -17.67 -16.28
CA LYS A 44 18.82 -18.70 -15.59
C LYS A 44 18.27 -18.84 -14.19
N VAL A 45 18.33 -20.05 -13.65
CA VAL A 45 17.82 -20.36 -12.33
C VAL A 45 18.95 -20.89 -11.46
N GLN A 46 19.08 -20.33 -10.26
CA GLN A 46 19.94 -20.87 -9.21
C GLN A 46 19.04 -21.25 -8.03
N LEU A 47 19.09 -22.51 -7.64
CA LEU A 47 18.36 -23.05 -6.50
C LEU A 47 19.38 -23.44 -5.43
N ASP A 48 19.23 -22.87 -4.24
CA ASP A 48 20.11 -23.14 -3.12
C ASP A 48 19.33 -23.78 -1.97
N GLY A 49 19.78 -24.96 -1.55
CA GLY A 49 19.21 -25.75 -0.47
C GLY A 49 18.06 -26.67 -0.87
N ASN A 50 17.71 -27.56 0.07
CA ASN A 50 16.50 -28.36 -0.02
C ASN A 50 15.25 -27.46 -0.12
N PHE A 51 14.22 -27.93 -0.82
CA PHE A 51 12.93 -27.24 -0.97
C PHE A 51 12.97 -25.89 -1.70
N SER A 52 14.13 -25.49 -2.21
CA SER A 52 14.30 -24.28 -3.02
C SER A 52 13.40 -24.36 -4.26
N ARG A 53 12.67 -23.27 -4.54
CA ARG A 53 11.66 -23.19 -5.60
C ARG A 53 11.80 -21.87 -6.35
N VAL A 54 11.56 -21.93 -7.66
CA VAL A 54 11.48 -20.75 -8.52
C VAL A 54 10.26 -20.88 -9.44
N GLN A 55 9.53 -19.79 -9.64
CA GLN A 55 8.42 -19.74 -10.58
C GLN A 55 8.92 -19.20 -11.93
N LEU A 56 8.85 -20.01 -12.99
CA LEU A 56 9.03 -19.48 -14.35
C LEU A 56 7.78 -18.69 -14.75
N VAL A 57 7.98 -17.57 -15.44
CA VAL A 57 6.92 -16.83 -16.13
C VAL A 57 7.25 -16.81 -17.61
N VAL A 58 6.32 -17.27 -18.43
CA VAL A 58 6.44 -17.29 -19.89
C VAL A 58 5.49 -16.24 -20.44
N ARG A 59 6.00 -15.36 -21.31
CA ARG A 59 5.17 -14.34 -21.95
C ARG A 59 5.40 -14.30 -23.46
N ALA A 60 4.38 -13.85 -24.17
CA ALA A 60 4.51 -13.49 -25.58
C ALA A 60 5.40 -12.26 -25.71
N ILE A 61 6.24 -12.21 -26.74
CA ILE A 61 6.93 -10.97 -27.09
C ILE A 61 5.88 -10.06 -27.74
N SER A 62 5.58 -8.93 -27.09
CA SER A 62 4.63 -7.96 -27.64
C SER A 62 5.24 -7.27 -28.86
N SER A 63 4.44 -7.06 -29.91
CA SER A 63 4.88 -6.38 -31.15
C SER A 63 5.35 -4.94 -30.92
N ASN A 64 4.86 -4.28 -29.87
CA ASN A 64 5.26 -2.94 -29.43
C ASN A 64 6.35 -2.97 -28.34
N GLY A 65 6.87 -4.15 -27.97
CA GLY A 65 7.85 -4.33 -26.89
C GLY A 65 7.32 -4.11 -25.47
N SER A 66 6.04 -3.78 -25.29
CA SER A 66 5.44 -3.55 -23.97
C SER A 66 5.34 -4.85 -23.18
N VAL A 67 5.91 -4.82 -21.97
CA VAL A 67 5.81 -5.90 -20.99
C VAL A 67 4.42 -5.94 -20.35
N GLU A 68 3.76 -4.80 -20.21
CA GLU A 68 2.49 -4.69 -19.48
C GLU A 68 1.31 -5.27 -20.28
N SER A 69 1.38 -5.23 -21.61
CA SER A 69 0.38 -5.85 -22.49
C SER A 69 0.81 -7.23 -22.99
N ALA A 70 1.97 -7.73 -22.58
CA ALA A 70 2.45 -9.04 -22.99
C ALA A 70 1.54 -10.14 -22.44
N LYS A 71 1.04 -11.01 -23.32
CA LYS A 71 0.18 -12.12 -22.94
C LYS A 71 0.95 -13.14 -22.11
N ASP A 72 0.40 -13.58 -20.98
CA ASP A 72 0.95 -14.69 -20.20
C ASP A 72 0.71 -16.01 -20.94
N LEU A 73 1.77 -16.78 -21.03
CA LEU A 73 1.83 -18.07 -21.71
C LEU A 73 2.23 -19.19 -20.75
N THR A 74 2.39 -18.89 -19.45
CA THR A 74 2.99 -19.76 -18.43
C THR A 74 2.23 -21.08 -18.32
N HIS A 75 0.90 -21.03 -18.20
CA HIS A 75 0.05 -22.22 -18.04
C HIS A 75 -0.35 -22.89 -19.36
N SER A 76 0.13 -22.37 -20.50
CA SER A 76 -0.10 -22.96 -21.83
C SER A 76 1.20 -23.33 -22.55
N ALA A 77 2.34 -23.20 -21.86
CA ALA A 77 3.62 -23.75 -22.28
C ALA A 77 3.81 -25.15 -21.69
N THR A 78 4.64 -25.96 -22.33
CA THR A 78 5.08 -27.26 -21.83
C THR A 78 6.50 -27.17 -21.29
N TYR A 79 6.77 -27.86 -20.17
CA TYR A 79 8.05 -27.81 -19.48
C TYR A 79 8.66 -29.20 -19.39
N LYS A 80 9.98 -29.31 -19.65
CA LYS A 80 10.73 -30.56 -19.52
C LYS A 80 12.09 -30.30 -18.91
N SER A 81 12.40 -30.95 -17.78
CA SER A 81 13.76 -30.99 -17.24
C SER A 81 14.60 -31.99 -18.02
N SER A 82 15.86 -31.65 -18.30
CA SER A 82 16.85 -32.59 -18.84
C SER A 82 17.23 -33.68 -17.84
N ASP A 83 17.16 -33.36 -16.54
CA ASP A 83 17.45 -34.28 -15.44
C ASP A 83 16.49 -34.03 -14.27
N ARG A 84 15.56 -34.96 -14.06
CA ARG A 84 14.54 -34.87 -13.01
C ARG A 84 15.09 -35.22 -11.63
N GLU A 85 16.25 -35.89 -11.55
CA GLU A 85 16.93 -36.16 -10.30
C GLU A 85 17.61 -34.90 -9.77
N ILE A 86 17.94 -33.92 -10.61
CA ILE A 86 18.51 -32.63 -10.20
C ILE A 86 17.40 -31.60 -9.93
N VAL A 87 16.47 -31.43 -10.87
CA VAL A 87 15.36 -30.46 -10.75
C VAL A 87 14.09 -30.98 -11.40
N THR A 88 12.97 -30.84 -10.70
CA THR A 88 11.65 -31.07 -11.28
C THR A 88 10.99 -29.74 -11.69
N VAL A 89 10.12 -29.80 -12.69
CA VAL A 89 9.29 -28.67 -13.11
C VAL A 89 7.84 -29.13 -13.25
N GLY A 90 6.92 -28.39 -12.62
CA GLY A 90 5.48 -28.65 -12.71
C GLY A 90 4.84 -28.02 -13.95
N GLU A 91 3.58 -28.37 -14.21
CA GLU A 91 2.80 -27.85 -15.35
C GLU A 91 2.61 -26.33 -15.30
N SER A 92 2.64 -25.73 -14.10
CA SER A 92 2.57 -24.29 -13.91
C SER A 92 3.92 -23.58 -14.08
N GLY A 93 4.99 -24.27 -14.48
CA GLY A 93 6.33 -23.69 -14.60
C GLY A 93 7.08 -23.49 -13.27
N GLN A 94 6.61 -24.08 -12.17
CA GLN A 94 7.33 -24.04 -10.89
C GLN A 94 8.43 -25.11 -10.83
N LEU A 95 9.66 -24.69 -10.56
CA LEU A 95 10.81 -25.55 -10.37
C LEU A 95 10.97 -25.93 -8.90
N LEU A 96 11.46 -27.13 -8.63
CA LEU A 96 11.79 -27.62 -7.30
C LEU A 96 13.11 -28.39 -7.34
N ALA A 97 14.07 -27.94 -6.52
CA ALA A 97 15.35 -28.61 -6.32
C ALA A 97 15.16 -30.06 -5.82
N GLN A 98 15.91 -31.00 -6.39
CA GLN A 98 15.95 -32.41 -5.98
C GLN A 98 17.33 -32.82 -5.49
N ASN A 99 18.39 -32.58 -6.28
CA ASN A 99 19.78 -32.88 -5.93
C ASN A 99 20.74 -31.81 -6.49
N ASN A 100 21.96 -31.75 -5.94
CA ASN A 100 23.00 -30.85 -6.43
C ASN A 100 23.42 -31.22 -7.86
N GLY A 101 23.61 -30.22 -8.72
CA GLY A 101 24.06 -30.42 -10.10
C GLY A 101 23.54 -29.36 -11.06
N GLU A 102 23.76 -29.59 -12.34
CA GLU A 102 23.30 -28.71 -13.42
C GLU A 102 22.27 -29.44 -14.29
N ALA A 103 21.21 -28.74 -14.65
CA ALA A 103 20.17 -29.22 -15.56
C ALA A 103 19.69 -28.10 -16.47
N VAL A 104 18.95 -28.46 -17.51
CA VAL A 104 18.31 -27.51 -18.42
C VAL A 104 16.81 -27.77 -18.42
N VAL A 105 16.03 -26.74 -18.12
CA VAL A 105 14.58 -26.78 -18.30
C VAL A 105 14.24 -26.23 -19.67
N THR A 106 13.69 -27.08 -20.53
CA THR A 106 13.17 -26.68 -21.84
C THR A 106 11.72 -26.26 -21.70
N VAL A 107 11.43 -25.01 -22.07
CA VAL A 107 10.09 -24.43 -22.18
C VAL A 107 9.70 -24.41 -23.64
N SER A 108 8.56 -24.99 -24.00
CA SER A 108 8.12 -25.06 -25.39
C SER A 108 6.66 -24.68 -25.58
N ARG A 109 6.37 -24.07 -26.73
CA ARG A 109 5.01 -23.73 -27.16
C ARG A 109 5.00 -23.48 -28.67
N ASN A 110 4.00 -24.01 -29.37
CA ASN A 110 3.79 -23.78 -30.81
C ASN A 110 5.06 -23.96 -31.67
N GLY A 111 5.88 -24.97 -31.37
CA GLY A 111 7.13 -25.27 -32.08
C GLY A 111 8.33 -24.40 -31.67
N GLN A 112 8.13 -23.34 -30.89
CA GLN A 112 9.22 -22.55 -30.29
C GLN A 112 9.70 -23.21 -29.00
N MET A 113 11.02 -23.13 -28.75
CA MET A 113 11.66 -23.72 -27.58
C MET A 113 12.68 -22.77 -26.99
N VAL A 114 12.65 -22.61 -25.67
CA VAL A 114 13.58 -21.81 -24.89
C VAL A 114 14.21 -22.71 -23.83
N GLN A 115 15.52 -22.65 -23.70
CA GLN A 115 16.25 -23.41 -22.69
C GLN A 115 16.65 -22.49 -21.54
N VAL A 116 16.29 -22.89 -20.31
CA VAL A 116 16.64 -22.20 -19.07
C VAL A 116 17.66 -23.05 -18.33
N PRO A 117 18.93 -22.63 -18.24
CA PRO A 117 19.92 -23.30 -17.42
C PRO A 117 19.54 -23.22 -15.95
N VAL A 118 19.67 -24.34 -15.23
CA VAL A 118 19.37 -24.48 -13.81
C VAL A 118 20.58 -25.06 -13.10
N ILE A 119 21.03 -24.39 -12.04
CA ILE A 119 22.06 -24.89 -11.13
C ILE A 119 21.41 -25.10 -9.77
N VAL A 120 21.58 -26.30 -9.21
CA VAL A 120 21.12 -26.66 -7.88
C VAL A 120 22.35 -26.89 -6.98
N SER A 121 22.40 -26.18 -5.85
CA SER A 121 23.44 -26.32 -4.82
C SER A 121 22.81 -26.47 -3.43
N GLY A 122 23.61 -26.88 -2.45
CA GLY A 122 23.20 -26.87 -1.03
C GLY A 122 22.17 -27.93 -0.62
N VAL A 123 21.76 -28.85 -1.50
CA VAL A 123 20.90 -29.98 -1.12
C VAL A 123 21.70 -30.94 -0.23
N SER A 124 21.12 -31.30 0.92
CA SER A 124 21.74 -32.16 1.94
C SER A 124 20.73 -33.15 2.52
N ASP A 125 21.23 -34.27 3.06
CA ASP A 125 20.45 -35.27 3.82
C ASP A 125 19.92 -34.71 5.14
N THR A 126 20.54 -33.63 5.65
CA THR A 126 20.10 -32.91 6.85
C THR A 126 19.77 -31.46 6.48
N PRO A 127 18.55 -31.17 5.99
CA PRO A 127 18.19 -29.85 5.48
C PRO A 127 18.24 -28.79 6.58
N GLU A 128 18.89 -27.65 6.34
CA GLU A 128 18.78 -26.53 7.27
C GLU A 128 17.44 -25.80 7.05
N VAL A 129 16.51 -25.96 8.00
CA VAL A 129 15.21 -25.28 7.95
C VAL A 129 15.14 -24.22 9.03
N ALA A 130 15.41 -22.97 8.65
CA ALA A 130 15.31 -21.82 9.55
C ALA A 130 13.84 -21.41 9.79
N PHE A 131 13.50 -21.06 11.04
CA PHE A 131 12.13 -20.76 11.47
C PHE A 131 11.57 -19.51 10.78
N ASP A 132 12.33 -18.43 10.76
CA ASP A 132 12.01 -17.14 10.17
C ASP A 132 11.94 -17.20 8.64
N GLN A 133 12.83 -17.96 8.00
CA GLN A 133 12.90 -18.04 6.53
C GLN A 133 11.86 -19.01 5.93
N HIS A 134 11.50 -20.08 6.65
CA HIS A 134 10.67 -21.15 6.09
C HIS A 134 9.36 -21.35 6.83
N ILE A 135 9.38 -21.40 8.17
CA ILE A 135 8.21 -21.76 8.97
C ILE A 135 7.22 -20.60 9.05
N THR A 136 7.69 -19.42 9.42
CA THR A 136 6.86 -18.21 9.52
C THR A 136 6.16 -17.87 8.20
N PRO A 137 6.82 -17.89 7.02
CA PRO A 137 6.14 -17.64 5.76
C PRO A 137 5.08 -18.69 5.41
N ILE A 138 5.33 -19.98 5.70
CA ILE A 138 4.32 -21.02 5.52
C ILE A 138 3.10 -20.73 6.38
N LEU A 139 3.28 -20.48 7.68
CA LEU A 139 2.18 -20.19 8.62
C LEU A 139 1.38 -18.96 8.18
N SER A 140 2.05 -17.94 7.65
CA SER A 140 1.44 -16.72 7.12
C SER A 140 0.62 -16.98 5.86
N ARG A 141 1.20 -17.69 4.90
CA ARG A 141 0.55 -18.03 3.63
C ARG A 141 -0.70 -18.89 3.85
N VAL A 142 -0.64 -19.89 4.72
CA VAL A 142 -1.81 -20.75 5.02
C VAL A 142 -2.79 -20.11 6.01
N GLY A 143 -2.46 -18.94 6.55
CA GLY A 143 -3.33 -18.12 7.39
C GLY A 143 -3.41 -18.52 8.87
N CYS A 144 -2.46 -19.32 9.37
CA CYS A 144 -2.43 -19.78 10.76
C CYS A 144 -2.25 -18.63 11.76
N ASN A 145 -1.41 -17.65 11.44
CA ASN A 145 -1.08 -16.48 12.27
C ASN A 145 -1.87 -15.22 11.89
N MET A 146 -3.10 -15.40 11.40
CA MET A 146 -4.03 -14.31 11.10
C MET A 146 -4.93 -14.00 12.30
N GLY A 147 -5.46 -12.77 12.38
CA GLY A 147 -6.35 -12.34 13.47
C GLY A 147 -7.62 -13.19 13.64
N ALA A 148 -8.09 -13.88 12.58
CA ALA A 148 -9.21 -14.82 12.67
C ALA A 148 -8.83 -16.18 13.31
N CYS A 149 -7.53 -16.50 13.38
CA CYS A 149 -6.99 -17.77 13.84
C CYS A 149 -6.08 -17.56 15.06
N HIS A 150 -4.85 -18.06 15.05
CA HIS A 150 -3.99 -18.10 16.24
C HIS A 150 -3.42 -16.74 16.62
N ALA A 151 -3.52 -15.72 15.76
CA ALA A 151 -3.13 -14.35 16.11
C ALA A 151 -4.29 -13.46 16.57
N SER A 152 -5.45 -14.04 16.86
CA SER A 152 -6.48 -13.33 17.64
C SER A 152 -5.95 -12.97 19.04
N GLN A 153 -6.53 -11.97 19.71
CA GLN A 153 -6.09 -11.48 21.02
C GLN A 153 -5.83 -12.58 22.07
N TYR A 154 -6.64 -13.65 22.05
CA TYR A 154 -6.52 -14.78 22.98
C TYR A 154 -6.05 -16.09 22.30
N GLY A 155 -5.66 -16.01 21.02
CA GLY A 155 -5.39 -17.17 20.17
C GLY A 155 -6.60 -18.12 20.05
N LYS A 156 -6.32 -19.38 19.68
CA LYS A 156 -7.34 -20.45 19.61
C LYS A 156 -6.87 -21.67 20.37
N GLY A 157 -7.70 -22.20 21.25
CA GLY A 157 -7.37 -23.38 22.05
C GLY A 157 -6.13 -23.21 22.94
N GLY A 158 -5.87 -21.97 23.41
CA GLY A 158 -4.68 -21.62 24.17
C GLY A 158 -3.37 -21.71 23.37
N PHE A 159 -3.45 -21.66 22.04
CA PHE A 159 -2.32 -21.48 21.13
C PHE A 159 -2.40 -20.09 20.50
N VAL A 160 -1.41 -19.26 20.82
CA VAL A 160 -1.30 -17.86 20.37
C VAL A 160 -0.06 -17.73 19.51
N LEU A 161 -0.21 -17.09 18.36
CA LEU A 161 0.88 -16.68 17.48
C LEU A 161 0.84 -15.16 17.33
N SER A 162 1.97 -14.56 17.02
CA SER A 162 2.07 -13.16 16.66
C SER A 162 1.38 -12.90 15.33
N VAL A 163 0.76 -11.73 15.21
CA VAL A 163 0.03 -11.31 14.00
C VAL A 163 1.03 -11.23 12.84
N PHE A 164 0.77 -11.98 11.76
CA PHE A 164 1.64 -12.13 10.57
C PHE A 164 3.07 -12.65 10.86
N GLY A 165 3.35 -13.18 12.06
CA GLY A 165 4.64 -13.80 12.35
C GLY A 165 5.75 -12.81 12.70
N PHE A 166 5.42 -11.61 13.19
CA PHE A 166 6.39 -10.57 13.55
C PHE A 166 7.24 -10.88 14.81
N GLU A 167 6.95 -11.95 15.53
CA GLU A 167 7.69 -12.36 16.73
C GLU A 167 8.12 -13.84 16.65
N PRO A 168 9.09 -14.19 15.78
CA PRO A 168 9.46 -15.58 15.49
C PRO A 168 9.91 -16.36 16.73
N ASP A 169 10.62 -15.73 17.68
CA ASP A 169 11.00 -16.37 18.94
C ASP A 169 9.79 -16.80 19.78
N LYS A 170 8.83 -15.88 19.96
CA LYS A 170 7.60 -16.15 20.71
C LYS A 170 6.73 -17.18 20.00
N ASP A 171 6.64 -17.09 18.67
CA ASP A 171 5.88 -18.04 17.86
C ASP A 171 6.46 -19.45 17.98
N ARG A 172 7.79 -19.57 17.92
CA ARG A 172 8.46 -20.85 18.13
C ARG A 172 8.22 -21.38 19.54
N GLU A 173 8.34 -20.54 20.56
CA GLU A 173 8.08 -20.93 21.95
C GLU A 173 6.64 -21.43 22.11
N ALA A 174 5.67 -20.72 21.53
CA ALA A 174 4.26 -21.10 21.52
C ALA A 174 4.00 -22.46 20.83
N ILE A 175 4.78 -22.77 19.78
CA ILE A 175 4.70 -24.04 19.06
C ILE A 175 5.36 -25.18 19.85
N VAL A 176 6.58 -24.97 20.36
CA VAL A 176 7.45 -26.06 20.84
C VAL A 176 7.39 -26.25 22.35
N ARG A 177 7.26 -25.17 23.15
CA ARG A 177 7.43 -25.19 24.61
C ARG A 177 6.11 -25.03 25.36
N ASP A 178 5.23 -24.18 24.84
CA ASP A 178 4.00 -23.79 25.51
C ASP A 178 3.13 -24.98 25.89
N ARG A 179 2.45 -24.84 27.04
CA ARG A 179 1.60 -25.90 27.60
C ARG A 179 2.35 -27.24 27.71
N GLN A 180 3.60 -27.23 28.19
CA GLN A 180 4.43 -28.44 28.38
C GLN A 180 4.75 -29.18 27.06
N GLY A 181 4.92 -28.45 25.96
CA GLY A 181 5.35 -29.02 24.67
C GLY A 181 4.34 -29.92 23.95
N ARG A 182 3.07 -29.91 24.36
CA ARG A 182 2.02 -30.84 23.85
C ARG A 182 1.77 -30.80 22.34
N ARG A 183 2.25 -29.77 21.62
CA ARG A 183 1.93 -29.57 20.19
C ARG A 183 2.92 -30.24 19.25
N VAL A 184 4.11 -30.56 19.76
CA VAL A 184 5.22 -31.10 18.99
C VAL A 184 5.68 -32.39 19.65
N ASN A 185 5.89 -33.42 18.84
CA ASN A 185 6.55 -34.65 19.23
C ASN A 185 7.81 -34.79 18.39
N LEU A 186 8.98 -34.58 19.00
CA LEU A 186 10.27 -34.65 18.30
C LEU A 186 10.78 -36.09 18.09
N LEU A 187 10.21 -37.07 18.81
CA LEU A 187 10.55 -38.49 18.64
C LEU A 187 9.73 -39.13 17.52
N ASP A 188 8.45 -38.78 17.41
CA ASP A 188 7.54 -39.21 16.34
C ASP A 188 6.88 -37.97 15.73
N VAL A 189 7.57 -37.39 14.75
CA VAL A 189 7.21 -36.11 14.12
C VAL A 189 5.82 -36.15 13.51
N ASP A 190 5.43 -37.27 12.91
CA ASP A 190 4.13 -37.43 12.26
C ASP A 190 2.96 -37.36 13.26
N ARG A 191 3.21 -37.61 14.55
CA ARG A 191 2.23 -37.44 15.64
C ARG A 191 2.14 -36.02 16.18
N SER A 192 2.95 -35.09 15.70
CA SER A 192 2.90 -33.69 16.14
C SER A 192 1.56 -33.07 15.77
N LEU A 193 0.81 -32.56 16.75
CA LEU A 193 -0.44 -31.83 16.51
C LEU A 193 -0.23 -30.63 15.58
N PHE A 194 0.96 -30.03 15.61
CA PHE A 194 1.38 -28.96 14.70
C PHE A 194 1.30 -29.37 13.21
N LEU A 195 1.49 -30.66 12.90
CA LEU A 195 1.33 -31.21 11.54
C LEU A 195 -0.06 -31.80 11.31
N LEU A 196 -0.62 -32.51 12.30
CA LEU A 196 -1.89 -33.24 12.16
C LEU A 196 -3.12 -32.32 12.03
N LYS A 197 -3.14 -31.19 12.75
CA LYS A 197 -4.27 -30.25 12.75
C LYS A 197 -4.43 -29.52 11.40
N PRO A 198 -3.40 -28.85 10.84
CA PRO A 198 -3.54 -28.16 9.56
C PRO A 198 -3.78 -29.12 8.38
N THR A 199 -3.37 -30.39 8.49
CA THR A 199 -3.64 -31.42 7.49
C THR A 199 -4.98 -32.14 7.67
N MET A 200 -5.76 -31.77 8.69
CA MET A 200 -7.04 -32.42 9.06
C MET A 200 -6.94 -33.93 9.30
N GLN A 201 -5.75 -34.43 9.66
CA GLN A 201 -5.58 -35.81 10.15
C GLN A 201 -6.19 -35.97 11.56
N VAL A 202 -6.41 -34.85 12.27
CA VAL A 202 -7.23 -34.77 13.48
C VAL A 202 -8.15 -33.53 13.40
N PRO A 203 -9.30 -33.51 14.09
CA PRO A 203 -10.24 -32.39 14.01
C PRO A 203 -9.60 -31.05 14.35
N HIS A 204 -9.76 -30.07 13.47
CA HIS A 204 -9.22 -28.72 13.64
C HIS A 204 -10.30 -27.68 13.34
N GLY A 205 -10.61 -26.83 14.32
CA GLY A 205 -11.64 -25.79 14.16
C GLY A 205 -11.34 -24.76 13.07
N GLY A 206 -10.08 -24.63 12.65
CA GLY A 206 -9.67 -23.79 11.52
C GLY A 206 -9.82 -24.47 10.16
N GLY A 207 -10.27 -25.73 10.09
CA GLY A 207 -10.36 -26.52 8.86
C GLY A 207 -9.01 -26.98 8.30
N LYS A 208 -9.03 -27.53 7.09
CA LYS A 208 -7.83 -27.94 6.34
C LYS A 208 -7.07 -26.70 5.85
N ARG A 209 -5.78 -26.63 6.15
CA ARG A 209 -4.88 -25.52 5.80
C ARG A 209 -3.66 -25.96 4.99
N LEU A 210 -3.31 -27.24 5.04
CA LEU A 210 -2.12 -27.79 4.41
C LEU A 210 -2.39 -29.19 3.86
N ASP A 211 -1.75 -29.53 2.74
CA ASP A 211 -1.76 -30.89 2.20
C ASP A 211 -0.58 -31.70 2.75
N LYS A 212 -0.83 -32.94 3.19
CA LYS A 212 0.21 -33.83 3.76
C LYS A 212 1.36 -34.11 2.80
N ASN A 213 1.09 -34.11 1.50
CA ASN A 213 2.10 -34.40 0.48
C ASN A 213 2.74 -33.13 -0.10
N SER A 214 2.43 -31.95 0.44
CA SER A 214 3.00 -30.70 -0.05
C SER A 214 4.45 -30.51 0.39
N VAL A 215 5.21 -29.74 -0.39
CA VAL A 215 6.56 -29.29 -0.03
C VAL A 215 6.55 -28.55 1.31
N ASP A 216 5.53 -27.72 1.55
CA ASP A 216 5.40 -26.98 2.80
C ASP A 216 5.20 -27.90 4.02
N TYR A 217 4.48 -29.02 3.89
CA TYR A 217 4.42 -30.04 4.94
C TYR A 217 5.80 -30.67 5.20
N GLN A 218 6.53 -31.00 4.13
CA GLN A 218 7.87 -31.58 4.25
C GLN A 218 8.85 -30.64 4.93
N ILE A 219 8.78 -29.33 4.65
CA ILE A 219 9.55 -28.29 5.34
C ILE A 219 9.23 -28.28 6.83
N LEU A 220 7.94 -28.20 7.21
CA LEU A 220 7.53 -28.20 8.62
C LEU A 220 7.98 -29.48 9.33
N ALA A 221 7.84 -30.64 8.68
CA ALA A 221 8.27 -31.92 9.22
C ALA A 221 9.80 -32.01 9.36
N SER A 222 10.57 -31.53 8.38
CA SER A 222 12.03 -31.50 8.45
C SER A 222 12.52 -30.60 9.58
N TRP A 223 11.88 -29.44 9.76
CA TRP A 223 12.19 -28.56 10.89
C TRP A 223 12.00 -29.26 12.24
N LEU A 224 10.89 -30.00 12.41
CA LEU A 224 10.66 -30.81 13.61
C LEU A 224 11.66 -31.95 13.77
N LYS A 225 11.98 -32.68 12.69
CA LYS A 225 12.98 -33.77 12.71
C LYS A 225 14.36 -33.26 13.16
N ASN A 226 14.70 -32.02 12.80
CA ASN A 226 15.96 -31.38 13.18
C ASN A 226 15.92 -30.74 14.59
N GLY A 227 14.95 -31.12 15.43
CA GLY A 227 14.84 -30.64 16.81
C GLY A 227 14.16 -29.26 16.93
N ALA A 228 13.47 -28.82 15.87
CA ALA A 228 12.76 -27.55 15.82
C ALA A 228 13.63 -26.35 16.23
N PRO A 229 14.79 -26.11 15.56
CA PRO A 229 15.78 -25.12 15.99
C PRO A 229 15.21 -23.71 16.17
N ALA A 230 15.83 -22.95 17.07
CA ALA A 230 15.50 -21.54 17.29
C ALA A 230 15.83 -20.70 16.05
N PRO A 231 15.11 -19.59 15.80
CA PRO A 231 15.56 -18.63 14.80
C PRO A 231 16.97 -18.11 15.17
N PRO A 232 17.80 -17.75 14.18
CA PRO A 232 19.11 -17.18 14.42
C PRO A 232 19.00 -15.86 15.19
N LYS A 233 20.01 -15.55 16.01
CA LYS A 233 20.03 -14.29 16.79
C LYS A 233 20.00 -13.05 15.91
N GLU A 234 20.65 -13.13 14.75
CA GLU A 234 20.63 -12.09 13.72
C GLU A 234 20.03 -12.69 12.44
N MET A 235 18.86 -12.19 12.07
CA MET A 235 18.19 -12.58 10.83
C MET A 235 18.65 -11.68 9.69
N THR A 236 18.87 -12.26 8.51
CA THR A 236 19.10 -11.45 7.31
C THR A 236 17.82 -10.71 6.97
N LYS A 237 17.83 -9.38 7.09
CA LYS A 237 16.65 -8.55 6.89
C LYS A 237 16.25 -8.53 5.41
N ILE A 238 14.96 -8.66 5.15
CA ILE A 238 14.38 -8.39 3.82
C ILE A 238 14.22 -6.88 3.68
N THR A 239 14.68 -6.34 2.56
CA THR A 239 14.70 -4.90 2.28
C THR A 239 13.56 -4.47 1.36
N ALA A 240 13.12 -5.36 0.47
CA ALA A 240 11.99 -5.14 -0.41
C ALA A 240 11.46 -6.47 -0.96
N ILE A 241 10.22 -6.44 -1.47
CA ILE A 241 9.72 -7.46 -2.40
C ILE A 241 9.35 -6.79 -3.72
N ARG A 242 9.45 -7.54 -4.80
CA ARG A 242 9.15 -7.08 -6.17
C ARG A 242 8.20 -8.07 -6.82
N VAL A 243 7.01 -7.59 -7.19
CA VAL A 243 6.01 -8.39 -7.90
C VAL A 243 6.14 -8.18 -9.40
N MET A 244 6.12 -9.27 -10.16
CA MET A 244 6.24 -9.25 -11.61
C MET A 244 5.10 -10.02 -12.29
N PRO A 245 4.47 -9.43 -13.33
CA PRO A 245 4.56 -8.02 -13.70
C PRO A 245 3.91 -7.12 -12.62
N ARG A 246 4.46 -5.92 -12.40
CA ARG A 246 3.88 -4.93 -11.48
C ARG A 246 2.60 -4.28 -12.03
N ARG A 247 2.45 -4.27 -13.36
CA ARG A 247 1.28 -3.77 -14.05
C ARG A 247 0.95 -4.67 -15.24
N ARG A 248 -0.33 -4.97 -15.42
CA ARG A 248 -0.86 -5.80 -16.51
C ARG A 248 -2.07 -5.11 -17.15
N VAL A 249 -2.02 -4.90 -18.46
CA VAL A 249 -3.13 -4.40 -19.28
C VAL A 249 -3.63 -5.51 -20.20
N CYS A 250 -4.81 -6.07 -19.93
CA CYS A 250 -5.33 -7.25 -20.63
C CYS A 250 -6.83 -7.15 -20.90
N GLY A 251 -7.33 -8.05 -21.75
CA GLY A 251 -8.76 -8.29 -21.89
C GLY A 251 -9.36 -9.04 -20.69
N PRO A 252 -10.70 -9.22 -20.71
CA PRO A 252 -11.39 -10.09 -19.76
C PRO A 252 -11.00 -11.56 -19.99
N GLU A 253 -11.12 -12.38 -18.94
CA GLU A 253 -10.83 -13.83 -18.95
C GLU A 253 -9.37 -14.18 -19.30
N GLU A 254 -8.45 -13.23 -19.19
CA GLU A 254 -7.02 -13.47 -19.35
C GLU A 254 -6.37 -13.80 -18.01
N SER A 255 -5.48 -14.80 -18.01
CA SER A 255 -4.68 -15.15 -16.85
C SER A 255 -3.30 -14.52 -16.88
N GLN A 256 -2.71 -14.35 -15.70
CA GLN A 256 -1.33 -13.90 -15.49
C GLN A 256 -0.74 -14.65 -14.29
N GLN A 257 0.35 -15.39 -14.49
CA GLN A 257 1.13 -15.90 -13.37
C GLN A 257 1.98 -14.77 -12.80
N LEU A 258 1.79 -14.46 -11.52
CA LEU A 258 2.66 -13.54 -10.80
C LEU A 258 3.89 -14.28 -10.27
N ARG A 259 5.01 -13.56 -10.25
CA ARG A 259 6.26 -13.96 -9.61
C ARG A 259 6.65 -12.91 -8.57
N VAL A 260 7.19 -13.35 -7.45
CA VAL A 260 7.56 -12.49 -6.34
C VAL A 260 9.02 -12.78 -5.98
N GLU A 261 9.85 -11.74 -6.02
CA GLU A 261 11.23 -11.81 -5.58
C GLU A 261 11.43 -10.97 -4.32
N ALA A 262 12.21 -11.45 -3.36
CA ALA A 262 12.60 -10.73 -2.17
C ALA A 262 14.09 -10.36 -2.23
N ASP A 263 14.39 -9.10 -1.93
CA ASP A 263 15.76 -8.58 -1.85
C ASP A 263 16.21 -8.55 -0.38
N TYR A 264 17.34 -9.18 -0.09
CA TYR A 264 17.90 -9.32 1.26
C TYR A 264 19.04 -8.33 1.49
N ALA A 265 19.25 -7.95 2.76
CA ALA A 265 20.26 -6.98 3.17
C ALA A 265 21.71 -7.43 2.90
N ASP A 266 21.93 -8.73 2.67
CA ASP A 266 23.21 -9.31 2.25
C ASP A 266 23.44 -9.23 0.73
N GLY A 267 22.50 -8.64 -0.02
CA GLY A 267 22.56 -8.48 -1.47
C GLY A 267 21.98 -9.66 -2.25
N GLN A 268 21.49 -10.71 -1.60
CA GLN A 268 20.84 -11.83 -2.29
C GLN A 268 19.42 -11.45 -2.72
N THR A 269 18.99 -11.98 -3.87
CA THR A 269 17.59 -11.97 -4.30
C THR A 269 17.09 -13.41 -4.39
N ARG A 270 15.92 -13.69 -3.82
CA ARG A 270 15.31 -15.03 -3.85
C ARG A 270 13.88 -14.97 -4.38
N ASP A 271 13.49 -15.98 -5.15
CA ASP A 271 12.09 -16.17 -5.51
C ASP A 271 11.32 -16.66 -4.28
N VAL A 272 10.30 -15.90 -3.89
CA VAL A 272 9.45 -16.17 -2.74
C VAL A 272 8.00 -16.40 -3.15
N THR A 273 7.72 -16.60 -4.44
CA THR A 273 6.37 -16.77 -4.99
C THR A 273 5.59 -17.87 -4.27
N ALA A 274 6.26 -18.97 -3.93
CA ALA A 274 5.63 -20.10 -3.25
C ALA A 274 5.21 -19.81 -1.80
N TRP A 275 5.77 -18.76 -1.18
CA TRP A 275 5.49 -18.34 0.19
C TRP A 275 4.78 -16.99 0.29
N ALA A 276 4.76 -16.23 -0.80
CA ALA A 276 4.01 -14.99 -0.86
C ALA A 276 2.52 -15.24 -0.69
N LYS A 277 1.86 -14.29 -0.03
CA LYS A 277 0.41 -14.25 0.11
C LYS A 277 -0.15 -13.25 -0.90
N PHE A 278 -1.24 -13.64 -1.53
CA PHE A 278 -1.92 -12.88 -2.57
C PHE A 278 -3.36 -12.59 -2.15
N ASP A 279 -3.79 -11.34 -2.25
CA ASP A 279 -5.17 -10.91 -1.96
C ASP A 279 -5.62 -9.92 -3.06
N THR A 280 -6.81 -10.12 -3.63
CA THR A 280 -7.41 -9.13 -4.54
C THR A 280 -8.17 -8.08 -3.72
N LEU A 281 -8.09 -6.81 -4.14
CA LEU A 281 -8.90 -5.74 -3.52
C LEU A 281 -10.22 -5.48 -4.25
N ASP A 282 -10.41 -6.09 -5.42
CA ASP A 282 -11.66 -6.06 -6.19
C ASP A 282 -11.77 -7.35 -7.04
N ASP A 283 -12.52 -8.33 -6.52
CA ASP A 283 -12.71 -9.64 -7.13
C ASP A 283 -13.66 -9.64 -8.34
N ALA A 284 -14.40 -8.53 -8.55
CA ALA A 284 -15.22 -8.34 -9.74
C ALA A 284 -14.35 -8.07 -10.97
N VAL A 285 -13.15 -7.49 -10.80
CA VAL A 285 -12.20 -7.22 -11.89
C VAL A 285 -11.15 -8.31 -12.01
N VAL A 286 -10.53 -8.75 -10.91
CA VAL A 286 -9.46 -9.76 -10.92
C VAL A 286 -9.56 -10.70 -9.74
N GLN A 287 -9.55 -12.00 -10.02
CA GLN A 287 -9.44 -13.05 -9.01
C GLN A 287 -8.01 -13.56 -8.95
N ILE A 288 -7.55 -14.02 -7.79
CA ILE A 288 -6.22 -14.59 -7.64
C ILE A 288 -6.23 -15.86 -6.79
N THR A 289 -5.49 -16.86 -7.27
CA THR A 289 -5.29 -18.12 -6.53
C THR A 289 -4.18 -17.99 -5.49
N PRO A 290 -4.12 -18.86 -4.47
CA PRO A 290 -3.01 -18.89 -3.51
C PRO A 290 -1.63 -19.17 -4.11
N LYS A 291 -1.55 -19.57 -5.39
CA LYS A 291 -0.29 -19.82 -6.12
C LYS A 291 0.12 -18.63 -6.99
N GLY A 292 -0.56 -17.48 -6.87
CA GLY A 292 -0.23 -16.27 -7.63
C GLY A 292 -0.73 -16.26 -9.08
N LEU A 293 -1.60 -17.19 -9.47
CA LEU A 293 -2.28 -17.12 -10.77
C LEU A 293 -3.47 -16.17 -10.66
N ALA A 294 -3.37 -15.00 -11.30
CA ALA A 294 -4.45 -14.04 -11.43
C ALA A 294 -5.26 -14.32 -12.71
N THR A 295 -6.58 -14.10 -12.66
CA THR A 295 -7.47 -14.18 -13.82
C THR A 295 -8.41 -12.99 -13.80
N THR A 296 -8.49 -12.26 -14.91
CA THR A 296 -9.41 -11.13 -15.05
C THR A 296 -10.83 -11.62 -15.32
N SER A 297 -11.81 -10.91 -14.76
CA SER A 297 -13.23 -11.23 -14.90
C SER A 297 -13.97 -10.03 -15.51
N GLY A 298 -14.06 -8.94 -14.76
CA GLY A 298 -14.72 -7.70 -15.18
C GLY A 298 -13.75 -6.65 -15.73
N ARG A 299 -14.34 -5.61 -16.34
CA ARG A 299 -13.63 -4.43 -16.84
C ARG A 299 -13.42 -3.43 -15.70
N GLY A 300 -12.31 -2.72 -15.73
CA GLY A 300 -11.92 -1.76 -14.69
C GLY A 300 -10.44 -1.84 -14.33
N GLN A 301 -10.10 -1.37 -13.14
CA GLN A 301 -8.75 -1.51 -12.59
C GLN A 301 -8.85 -2.08 -11.18
N ALA A 302 -8.03 -3.09 -10.91
CA ALA A 302 -7.93 -3.67 -9.59
C ALA A 302 -6.49 -3.97 -9.20
N PRO A 303 -6.07 -3.57 -7.99
CA PRO A 303 -4.81 -4.00 -7.43
C PRO A 303 -4.94 -5.40 -6.81
N VAL A 304 -3.92 -6.22 -7.07
CA VAL A 304 -3.63 -7.44 -6.33
C VAL A 304 -2.52 -7.11 -5.33
N MET A 305 -2.83 -7.24 -4.05
CA MET A 305 -1.87 -7.09 -2.97
C MET A 305 -1.05 -8.36 -2.78
N VAL A 306 0.26 -8.20 -2.68
CA VAL A 306 1.20 -9.28 -2.45
C VAL A 306 2.00 -9.00 -1.19
N ARG A 307 2.14 -10.01 -0.33
CA ARG A 307 2.82 -9.88 0.97
C ARG A 307 3.77 -11.04 1.20
N PHE A 308 4.93 -10.73 1.75
CA PHE A 308 5.89 -11.73 2.21
C PHE A 308 6.72 -11.13 3.34
N ALA A 309 6.79 -11.85 4.47
CA ALA A 309 7.34 -11.35 5.73
C ALA A 309 6.71 -9.99 6.12
N ASP A 310 7.53 -8.97 6.35
CA ASP A 310 7.13 -7.60 6.69
C ASP A 310 6.99 -6.67 5.49
N GLN A 311 7.07 -7.20 4.26
CA GLN A 311 6.98 -6.44 3.03
C GLN A 311 5.64 -6.63 2.33
N ALA A 312 5.20 -5.57 1.64
CA ALA A 312 4.02 -5.56 0.79
C ALA A 312 4.31 -4.81 -0.51
N ASP A 313 3.78 -5.30 -1.63
CA ASP A 313 3.80 -4.66 -2.95
C ASP A 313 2.49 -4.98 -3.69
N ILE A 314 2.25 -4.34 -4.83
CA ILE A 314 1.00 -4.44 -5.59
C ILE A 314 1.28 -4.73 -7.05
N ALA A 315 0.56 -5.71 -7.61
CA ALA A 315 0.38 -5.86 -9.05
C ALA A 315 -0.94 -5.21 -9.48
N THR A 316 -0.90 -4.24 -10.39
CA THR A 316 -2.09 -3.55 -10.89
C THR A 316 -2.60 -4.20 -12.17
N PHE A 317 -3.84 -4.67 -12.17
CA PHE A 317 -4.53 -5.16 -13.35
C PHE A 317 -5.43 -4.06 -13.90
N VAL A 318 -5.34 -3.84 -15.20
CA VAL A 318 -6.17 -2.90 -15.96
C VAL A 318 -6.84 -3.68 -17.07
N VAL A 319 -8.16 -3.69 -17.05
CA VAL A 319 -9.02 -4.32 -18.05
C VAL A 319 -9.84 -3.20 -18.69
N PRO A 320 -9.35 -2.61 -19.80
CA PRO A 320 -10.03 -1.48 -20.43
C PRO A 320 -11.46 -1.83 -20.85
N PHE A 321 -12.35 -0.83 -20.93
CA PHE A 321 -13.71 -0.97 -21.42
C PHE A 321 -13.79 -1.01 -22.95
N SER A 322 -12.81 -0.42 -23.62
CA SER A 322 -12.60 -0.47 -25.07
C SER A 322 -11.09 -0.44 -25.37
N ASP A 323 -10.70 -0.89 -26.57
CA ASP A 323 -9.29 -0.92 -26.98
C ASP A 323 -8.73 0.49 -27.26
N SER A 324 -9.62 1.41 -27.62
CA SER A 324 -9.28 2.81 -27.86
C SER A 324 -10.49 3.68 -27.58
N VAL A 325 -10.26 4.83 -26.95
CA VAL A 325 -11.25 5.89 -26.82
C VAL A 325 -10.68 7.18 -27.40
N GLU A 326 -11.41 7.79 -28.31
CA GLU A 326 -11.18 9.18 -28.68
C GLU A 326 -11.93 10.05 -27.68
N LEU A 327 -11.20 10.88 -26.94
CA LEU A 327 -11.80 11.87 -26.06
C LEU A 327 -12.27 13.06 -26.91
N ALA A 328 -13.19 12.82 -27.84
CA ALA A 328 -13.77 13.85 -28.69
C ALA A 328 -14.38 14.93 -27.78
N ASP A 329 -14.13 16.19 -28.11
CA ASP A 329 -14.57 17.38 -27.38
C ASP A 329 -14.01 17.58 -25.94
N TRP A 330 -13.19 16.67 -25.41
CA TRP A 330 -12.52 16.87 -24.13
C TRP A 330 -11.42 17.94 -24.25
N LYS A 331 -11.49 18.97 -23.39
CA LYS A 331 -10.48 20.02 -23.30
C LYS A 331 -9.95 20.06 -21.87
N ASN A 332 -8.64 19.86 -21.72
CA ASN A 332 -7.99 20.04 -20.43
C ASN A 332 -8.01 21.53 -20.07
N GLN A 333 -8.74 21.89 -19.01
CA GLN A 333 -8.77 23.26 -18.48
C GLN A 333 -7.70 23.46 -17.41
N ASN A 334 -7.29 22.38 -16.74
CA ASN A 334 -6.27 22.41 -15.71
C ASN A 334 -5.50 21.07 -15.64
N PHE A 335 -4.51 21.01 -14.76
CA PHE A 335 -3.65 19.82 -14.59
C PHE A 335 -4.40 18.58 -14.08
N VAL A 336 -5.55 18.73 -13.41
CA VAL A 336 -6.39 17.60 -12.97
C VAL A 336 -7.05 16.94 -14.18
N ASP A 337 -7.48 17.73 -15.16
CA ASP A 337 -8.08 17.21 -16.39
C ASP A 337 -7.06 16.42 -17.22
N GLU A 338 -5.79 16.79 -17.18
CA GLU A 338 -4.71 16.01 -17.79
C GLU A 338 -4.64 14.59 -17.20
N LEU A 339 -4.66 14.49 -15.87
CA LEU A 339 -4.67 13.22 -15.14
C LEU A 339 -5.95 12.40 -15.44
N ALA A 340 -7.11 13.06 -15.46
CA ALA A 340 -8.38 12.43 -15.80
C ALA A 340 -8.38 11.91 -17.24
N SER A 341 -7.91 12.70 -18.20
CA SER A 341 -7.83 12.33 -19.61
C SER A 341 -6.90 11.14 -19.85
N ALA A 342 -5.77 11.09 -19.13
CA ALA A 342 -4.86 9.95 -19.16
C ALA A 342 -5.58 8.70 -18.64
N LYS A 343 -6.36 8.84 -17.56
CA LYS A 343 -7.09 7.73 -16.95
C LYS A 343 -8.23 7.20 -17.81
N PHE A 344 -8.99 8.08 -18.45
CA PHE A 344 -10.04 7.71 -19.39
C PHE A 344 -9.48 6.92 -20.58
N ARG A 345 -8.36 7.38 -21.17
CA ARG A 345 -7.67 6.65 -22.25
C ARG A 345 -7.18 5.28 -21.78
N GLU A 346 -6.56 5.22 -20.62
CA GLU A 346 -6.06 3.97 -20.03
C GLU A 346 -7.19 2.94 -19.83
N LEU A 347 -8.35 3.39 -19.35
CA LEU A 347 -9.51 2.53 -19.12
C LEU A 347 -10.39 2.35 -20.36
N GLY A 348 -10.08 2.97 -21.51
CA GLY A 348 -10.93 2.96 -22.68
C GLY A 348 -12.35 3.46 -22.39
N LEU A 349 -12.48 4.49 -21.56
CA LEU A 349 -13.75 5.08 -21.13
C LEU A 349 -13.97 6.43 -21.79
N GLU A 350 -15.14 6.59 -22.41
CA GLU A 350 -15.57 7.90 -22.90
C GLU A 350 -16.05 8.76 -21.72
N PRO A 351 -15.55 10.01 -21.59
CA PRO A 351 -16.04 10.92 -20.57
C PRO A 351 -17.53 11.19 -20.78
N SER A 352 -18.26 11.42 -19.69
CA SER A 352 -19.64 11.88 -19.79
C SER A 352 -19.69 13.25 -20.51
N PRO A 353 -20.74 13.51 -21.31
CA PRO A 353 -20.89 14.80 -21.97
C PRO A 353 -20.96 15.93 -20.93
N LEU A 354 -20.60 17.14 -21.37
CA LEU A 354 -20.70 18.33 -20.53
C LEU A 354 -22.15 18.48 -20.04
N ALA A 355 -22.32 18.64 -18.73
CA ALA A 355 -23.64 18.82 -18.14
C ALA A 355 -24.34 20.05 -18.74
N ASP A 356 -25.66 19.95 -18.95
CA ASP A 356 -26.49 21.10 -19.33
C ASP A 356 -26.47 22.20 -18.25
N ASP A 357 -26.88 23.41 -18.61
CA ASP A 357 -26.81 24.57 -17.73
C ASP A 357 -27.64 24.45 -16.46
N ALA A 358 -28.81 23.80 -16.51
CA ALA A 358 -29.66 23.63 -15.34
C ALA A 358 -29.03 22.63 -14.35
N THR A 359 -28.49 21.53 -14.88
CA THR A 359 -27.76 20.51 -14.12
C THR A 359 -26.49 21.09 -13.51
N PHE A 360 -25.70 21.85 -14.30
CA PHE A 360 -24.49 22.52 -13.84
C PHE A 360 -24.81 23.49 -12.69
N LEU A 361 -25.76 24.41 -12.89
CA LEU A 361 -26.09 25.43 -11.89
C LEU A 361 -26.52 24.80 -10.57
N ARG A 362 -27.35 23.75 -10.62
CA ARG A 362 -27.76 23.02 -9.41
C ARG A 362 -26.58 22.38 -8.68
N ARG A 363 -25.67 21.71 -9.41
CA ARG A 363 -24.49 21.06 -8.82
C ARG A 363 -23.53 22.07 -8.22
N ALA A 364 -23.22 23.15 -8.95
CA ALA A 364 -22.34 24.21 -8.49
C ALA A 364 -22.81 24.81 -7.15
N PHE A 365 -24.10 25.13 -7.02
CA PHE A 365 -24.66 25.65 -5.77
C PHE A 365 -24.61 24.63 -4.61
N LEU A 366 -24.98 23.37 -4.86
CA LEU A 366 -24.96 22.34 -3.83
C LEU A 366 -23.53 22.02 -3.36
N ASP A 367 -22.59 21.93 -4.29
CA ASP A 367 -21.20 21.58 -4.00
C ASP A 367 -20.45 22.72 -3.31
N ALA A 368 -20.66 23.96 -3.77
CA ALA A 368 -19.97 25.13 -3.24
C ALA A 368 -20.55 25.61 -1.90
N ILE A 369 -21.87 25.70 -1.78
CA ILE A 369 -22.54 26.36 -0.65
C ILE A 369 -23.67 25.54 0.01
N GLY A 370 -23.97 24.34 -0.50
CA GLY A 370 -24.90 23.40 0.16
C GLY A 370 -26.38 23.78 0.04
N THR A 371 -26.71 24.74 -0.82
CA THR A 371 -28.09 25.21 -1.05
C THR A 371 -28.45 25.14 -2.54
N LEU A 372 -29.69 25.47 -2.89
CA LEU A 372 -30.14 25.57 -4.28
C LEU A 372 -30.12 27.02 -4.78
N PRO A 373 -29.95 27.27 -6.09
CA PRO A 373 -30.15 28.60 -6.66
C PRO A 373 -31.61 29.03 -6.51
N THR A 374 -31.86 30.33 -6.38
CA THR A 374 -33.24 30.84 -6.35
C THR A 374 -33.91 30.70 -7.72
N PRO A 375 -35.26 30.61 -7.80
CA PRO A 375 -35.96 30.54 -9.09
C PRO A 375 -35.64 31.70 -10.03
N LYS A 376 -35.39 32.90 -9.48
CA LYS A 376 -34.98 34.08 -10.26
C LYS A 376 -33.61 33.87 -10.90
N GLN A 377 -32.61 33.49 -10.11
CA GLN A 377 -31.24 33.24 -10.57
C GLN A 377 -31.17 32.12 -11.60
N THR A 378 -31.93 31.05 -11.40
CA THR A 378 -32.03 29.97 -12.38
C THR A 378 -32.56 30.48 -13.72
N ARG A 379 -33.65 31.28 -13.73
CA ARG A 379 -34.18 31.84 -14.97
C ARG A 379 -33.18 32.79 -15.65
N GLU A 380 -32.53 33.65 -14.89
CA GLU A 380 -31.53 34.59 -15.41
C GLU A 380 -30.31 33.87 -16.01
N PHE A 381 -29.79 32.85 -15.32
CA PHE A 381 -28.67 32.04 -15.79
C PHE A 381 -28.99 31.23 -17.05
N LEU A 382 -30.19 30.63 -17.11
CA LEU A 382 -30.64 29.85 -18.26
C LEU A 382 -30.93 30.75 -19.48
N ALA A 383 -31.40 31.98 -19.25
CA ALA A 383 -31.63 32.95 -20.33
C ALA A 383 -30.35 33.63 -20.84
N SER A 384 -29.26 33.60 -20.06
CA SER A 384 -27.99 34.24 -20.43
C SER A 384 -27.29 33.51 -21.58
N THR A 385 -26.88 34.27 -22.60
CA THR A 385 -26.06 33.83 -23.73
C THR A 385 -24.58 34.18 -23.57
N ASP A 386 -24.19 34.70 -22.41
CA ASP A 386 -22.80 35.04 -22.09
C ASP A 386 -21.95 33.76 -22.07
N PRO A 387 -20.89 33.67 -22.90
CA PRO A 387 -20.05 32.47 -22.98
C PRO A 387 -19.35 32.15 -21.66
N ASP A 388 -19.12 33.15 -20.80
CA ASP A 388 -18.39 33.01 -19.54
C ASP A 388 -19.32 32.88 -18.33
N LYS A 389 -20.64 32.67 -18.54
CA LYS A 389 -21.62 32.66 -17.44
C LYS A 389 -21.32 31.61 -16.36
N ARG A 390 -20.70 30.48 -16.73
CA ARG A 390 -20.32 29.40 -15.80
C ARG A 390 -19.17 29.83 -14.89
N ASP A 391 -18.14 30.44 -15.45
CA ASP A 391 -17.00 30.92 -14.68
C ASP A 391 -17.44 32.06 -13.76
N LYS A 392 -18.26 32.99 -14.26
CA LYS A 392 -18.80 34.11 -13.46
C LYS A 392 -19.62 33.65 -12.26
N ILE A 393 -20.46 32.62 -12.42
CA ILE A 393 -21.24 32.11 -11.28
C ILE A 393 -20.36 31.32 -10.31
N ILE A 394 -19.32 30.62 -10.78
CA ILE A 394 -18.32 29.98 -9.91
C ILE A 394 -17.60 31.05 -9.08
N ASP A 395 -17.10 32.11 -9.71
CA ASP A 395 -16.42 33.20 -9.00
C ASP A 395 -17.34 33.86 -7.97
N GLN A 396 -18.62 34.08 -8.29
CA GLN A 396 -19.60 34.60 -7.32
C GLN A 396 -19.81 33.66 -6.13
N LEU A 397 -19.96 32.35 -6.39
CA LEU A 397 -20.17 31.34 -5.36
C LEU A 397 -18.96 31.22 -4.43
N LEU A 398 -17.75 31.35 -4.97
CA LEU A 398 -16.49 31.25 -4.24
C LEU A 398 -16.01 32.61 -3.67
N GLY A 399 -16.69 33.72 -3.99
CA GLY A 399 -16.32 35.05 -3.53
C GLY A 399 -15.04 35.60 -4.17
N LEU A 400 -14.80 35.27 -5.44
CA LEU A 400 -13.58 35.58 -6.18
C LEU A 400 -13.75 36.70 -7.21
N THR A 401 -14.91 37.35 -7.29
CA THR A 401 -15.14 38.39 -8.31
C THR A 401 -14.40 39.69 -7.98
N GLY A 402 -14.11 39.94 -6.70
CA GLY A 402 -13.53 41.20 -6.22
C GLY A 402 -14.56 42.34 -6.09
N ASP A 403 -15.84 42.08 -6.39
CA ASP A 403 -16.95 43.00 -6.16
C ASP A 403 -17.85 42.46 -5.03
N PRO A 404 -17.88 43.13 -3.86
CA PRO A 404 -18.74 42.72 -2.74
C PRO A 404 -20.24 42.62 -3.08
N LYS A 405 -20.70 43.29 -4.15
CA LYS A 405 -22.08 43.18 -4.61
C LYS A 405 -22.39 41.87 -5.34
N LEU A 406 -21.35 41.21 -5.85
CA LEU A 406 -21.43 39.93 -6.57
C LEU A 406 -21.01 38.76 -5.67
N ASP A 407 -20.06 38.97 -4.75
CA ASP A 407 -19.53 37.97 -3.81
C ASP A 407 -20.47 37.70 -2.60
N ILE A 408 -21.78 37.73 -2.83
CA ILE A 408 -22.82 37.61 -1.79
C ILE A 408 -22.86 36.22 -1.12
N TYR A 409 -22.22 35.23 -1.75
CA TYR A 409 -22.19 33.83 -1.29
C TYR A 409 -21.00 33.49 -0.42
N ASN A 410 -19.99 34.37 -0.34
CA ASN A 410 -18.72 34.07 0.33
C ASN A 410 -18.93 33.61 1.79
N ASP A 411 -19.86 34.22 2.51
CA ASP A 411 -20.19 33.82 3.88
C ASP A 411 -20.82 32.41 3.98
N GLN A 412 -21.62 32.01 2.99
CA GLN A 412 -22.22 30.67 2.95
C GLN A 412 -21.20 29.62 2.54
N TYR A 413 -20.36 29.93 1.56
CA TYR A 413 -19.20 29.11 1.18
C TYR A 413 -18.30 28.87 2.39
N ALA A 414 -17.86 29.94 3.06
CA ALA A 414 -17.01 29.84 4.24
C ALA A 414 -17.70 29.04 5.36
N ALA A 415 -18.99 29.25 5.61
CA ALA A 415 -19.72 28.50 6.64
C ALA A 415 -19.78 27.00 6.35
N LEU A 416 -20.12 26.58 5.11
CA LEU A 416 -20.19 25.16 4.76
C LEU A 416 -18.84 24.47 4.91
N TRP A 417 -17.78 25.06 4.36
CA TRP A 417 -16.45 24.48 4.42
C TRP A 417 -15.86 24.50 5.83
N THR A 418 -16.24 25.47 6.66
CA THR A 418 -15.90 25.48 8.08
C THR A 418 -16.48 24.27 8.81
N LEU A 419 -17.73 23.89 8.52
CA LEU A 419 -18.34 22.72 9.13
C LEU A 419 -17.64 21.43 8.68
N LYS A 420 -17.37 21.28 7.37
CA LYS A 420 -16.64 20.12 6.83
C LYS A 420 -15.27 19.96 7.49
N TRP A 421 -14.49 21.04 7.56
CA TRP A 421 -13.15 21.02 8.16
C TRP A 421 -13.17 20.90 9.68
N SER A 422 -14.17 21.47 10.35
CA SER A 422 -14.36 21.30 11.79
C SER A 422 -14.61 19.84 12.15
N ASP A 423 -15.37 19.11 11.34
CA ASP A 423 -15.59 17.67 11.57
C ASP A 423 -14.32 16.85 11.31
N LEU A 424 -13.64 17.09 10.17
CA LEU A 424 -12.38 16.42 9.83
C LEU A 424 -11.30 16.64 10.91
N ILE A 425 -11.11 17.88 11.38
CA ILE A 425 -10.11 18.21 12.40
C ILE A 425 -10.55 17.75 13.80
N GLY A 426 -11.86 17.57 14.05
CA GLY A 426 -12.39 17.22 15.36
C GLY A 426 -12.60 18.42 16.29
N ASN A 427 -12.97 19.58 15.73
CA ASN A 427 -13.27 20.81 16.46
C ASN A 427 -14.58 20.68 17.26
N LYS A 428 -14.48 20.30 18.54
CA LYS A 428 -15.63 20.00 19.41
C LYS A 428 -15.48 20.67 20.78
N SER A 429 -16.56 21.29 21.28
CA SER A 429 -16.52 22.00 22.56
C SER A 429 -16.28 21.08 23.76
N GLN A 430 -16.66 19.80 23.68
CA GLN A 430 -16.34 18.83 24.76
C GLN A 430 -14.83 18.67 24.99
N LYS A 431 -14.00 18.90 23.96
CA LYS A 431 -12.54 18.73 24.04
C LYS A 431 -11.81 20.06 24.23
N LEU A 432 -12.31 21.12 23.60
CA LEU A 432 -11.65 22.43 23.56
C LEU A 432 -12.21 23.45 24.55
N GLY A 433 -13.39 23.19 25.11
CA GLY A 433 -14.24 24.23 25.67
C GLY A 433 -14.84 25.14 24.58
N GLU A 434 -15.84 25.93 24.93
CA GLU A 434 -16.52 26.83 23.99
C GLU A 434 -15.54 27.82 23.33
N GLN A 435 -14.69 28.47 24.13
CA GLN A 435 -13.79 29.50 23.62
C GLN A 435 -12.74 28.96 22.64
N GLY A 436 -12.12 27.82 22.94
CA GLY A 436 -11.14 27.19 22.04
C GLY A 436 -11.78 26.67 20.75
N MET A 437 -12.99 26.11 20.87
CA MET A 437 -13.77 25.66 19.72
C MET A 437 -14.11 26.83 18.78
N TRP A 438 -14.59 27.95 19.32
CA TRP A 438 -14.88 29.16 18.54
C TRP A 438 -13.62 29.81 17.95
N ALA A 439 -12.50 29.81 18.68
CA ALA A 439 -11.24 30.33 18.16
C ALA A 439 -10.77 29.57 16.91
N LEU A 440 -10.80 28.24 16.96
CA LEU A 440 -10.47 27.41 15.79
C LEU A 440 -11.51 27.55 14.68
N HIS A 441 -12.80 27.48 15.02
CA HIS A 441 -13.90 27.63 14.06
C HIS A 441 -13.80 28.94 13.26
N ASN A 442 -13.58 30.06 13.95
CA ASN A 442 -13.50 31.38 13.33
C ASN A 442 -12.25 31.52 12.45
N TRP A 443 -11.12 30.94 12.85
CA TRP A 443 -9.93 30.90 11.99
C TRP A 443 -10.15 30.05 10.72
N ILE A 444 -10.81 28.89 10.83
CA ILE A 444 -11.16 28.08 9.66
C ILE A 444 -12.09 28.89 8.74
N LYS A 445 -13.14 29.50 9.32
CA LYS A 445 -14.08 30.33 8.57
C LYS A 445 -13.41 31.47 7.82
N GLU A 446 -12.52 32.19 8.50
CA GLU A 446 -11.76 33.28 7.88
C GLU A 446 -10.85 32.78 6.76
N SER A 447 -10.21 31.61 6.94
CA SER A 447 -9.35 31.01 5.93
C SER A 447 -10.11 30.74 4.62
N PHE A 448 -11.34 30.24 4.69
CA PHE A 448 -12.18 30.06 3.50
C PHE A 448 -12.69 31.39 2.95
N ARG A 449 -13.12 32.29 3.83
CA ARG A 449 -13.66 33.61 3.44
C ARG A 449 -12.64 34.46 2.68
N THR A 450 -11.36 34.31 2.99
CA THR A 450 -10.25 35.03 2.35
C THR A 450 -9.57 34.24 1.23
N ASN A 451 -10.10 33.06 0.88
CA ASN A 451 -9.52 32.14 -0.09
C ASN A 451 -8.03 31.85 0.17
N ARG A 452 -7.69 31.54 1.43
CA ARG A 452 -6.32 31.24 1.84
C ARG A 452 -5.76 30.05 1.05
N PRO A 453 -4.54 30.15 0.50
CA PRO A 453 -3.87 29.03 -0.15
C PRO A 453 -3.78 27.81 0.77
N PHE A 454 -4.10 26.62 0.23
CA PHE A 454 -4.19 25.41 1.04
C PHE A 454 -2.85 25.04 1.71
N ASN A 455 -1.72 25.30 1.06
CA ASN A 455 -0.39 25.11 1.64
C ASN A 455 -0.17 26.01 2.88
N GLU A 456 -0.67 27.24 2.88
CA GLU A 456 -0.61 28.16 4.03
C GLU A 456 -1.57 27.72 5.14
N PHE A 457 -2.80 27.31 4.79
CA PHE A 457 -3.75 26.73 5.74
C PHE A 457 -3.14 25.56 6.51
N VAL A 458 -2.54 24.60 5.79
CA VAL A 458 -1.89 23.43 6.41
C VAL A 458 -0.68 23.86 7.22
N HIS A 459 0.19 24.73 6.66
CA HIS A 459 1.39 25.20 7.35
C HIS A 459 1.07 25.91 8.68
N GLU A 460 0.12 26.84 8.68
CA GLU A 460 -0.32 27.54 9.89
C GLU A 460 -0.86 26.56 10.94
N LEU A 461 -1.65 25.57 10.53
CA LEU A 461 -2.23 24.57 11.43
C LEU A 461 -1.17 23.68 12.07
N VAL A 462 -0.27 23.10 11.26
CA VAL A 462 0.74 22.12 11.72
C VAL A 462 1.99 22.75 12.33
N THR A 463 2.07 24.08 12.38
CA THR A 463 3.16 24.81 13.04
C THR A 463 2.68 25.74 14.16
N ALA A 464 1.37 25.73 14.45
CA ALA A 464 0.74 26.64 15.41
C ALA A 464 1.34 26.56 16.82
N LYS A 465 1.46 27.72 17.47
CA LYS A 465 1.99 27.87 18.83
C LYS A 465 1.22 28.95 19.56
N GLY A 466 1.38 29.02 20.88
CA GLY A 466 0.79 30.06 21.69
C GLY A 466 -0.57 29.66 22.26
N SER A 467 -1.33 30.68 22.66
CA SER A 467 -2.58 30.53 23.38
C SER A 467 -3.66 29.90 22.50
N ILE A 468 -4.39 28.91 23.03
CA ILE A 468 -5.47 28.26 22.28
C ILE A 468 -6.72 29.15 22.09
N TYR A 469 -6.81 30.29 22.78
CA TYR A 469 -7.92 31.22 22.60
C TYR A 469 -7.59 32.38 21.65
N SER A 470 -6.33 32.81 21.58
CA SER A 470 -5.88 33.87 20.67
C SER A 470 -5.37 33.34 19.32
N ASN A 471 -4.82 32.11 19.30
CA ASN A 471 -4.38 31.44 18.08
C ASN A 471 -5.22 30.18 17.85
N GLY A 472 -6.31 30.32 17.09
CA GLY A 472 -7.24 29.22 16.76
C GLY A 472 -6.57 27.90 16.35
N PRO A 473 -5.64 27.92 15.38
CA PRO A 473 -4.82 26.77 14.96
C PRO A 473 -4.15 25.98 16.09
N ALA A 474 -3.76 26.62 17.20
CA ALA A 474 -3.10 25.93 18.31
C ALA A 474 -4.01 24.86 18.94
N ASN A 475 -5.33 24.94 18.76
CA ASN A 475 -6.27 23.91 19.20
C ASN A 475 -6.04 22.55 18.50
N TYR A 476 -5.37 22.49 17.34
CA TYR A 476 -5.00 21.22 16.70
C TYR A 476 -4.20 20.30 17.66
N TYR A 477 -3.33 20.88 18.47
CA TYR A 477 -2.52 20.17 19.47
C TYR A 477 -3.25 19.94 20.80
N ARG A 478 -4.38 20.62 21.03
CA ARG A 478 -5.28 20.31 22.13
C ARG A 478 -6.20 19.14 21.79
N ILE A 479 -6.59 19.04 20.51
CA ILE A 479 -7.33 17.89 19.97
C ILE A 479 -6.44 16.64 19.97
N ASN A 480 -5.17 16.74 19.64
CA ASN A 480 -4.27 15.59 19.58
C ASN A 480 -3.28 15.64 20.74
N GLY A 481 -3.57 14.90 21.82
CA GLY A 481 -3.00 15.14 23.15
C GLY A 481 -1.58 14.61 23.36
N ASN A 482 -1.05 13.82 22.43
CA ASN A 482 0.29 13.26 22.50
C ASN A 482 0.88 13.08 21.09
N SER A 483 2.17 12.73 21.01
CA SER A 483 2.89 12.60 19.75
C SER A 483 2.33 11.51 18.82
N THR A 484 1.79 10.42 19.38
CA THR A 484 1.17 9.35 18.59
C THR A 484 -0.19 9.75 18.01
N ASP A 485 -1.02 10.44 18.79
CA ASP A 485 -2.30 10.98 18.29
C ASP A 485 -2.05 11.99 17.15
N LEU A 486 -1.02 12.85 17.31
CA LEU A 486 -0.62 13.81 16.29
C LEU A 486 -0.13 13.12 15.02
N ALA A 487 0.69 12.09 15.13
CA ALA A 487 1.16 11.31 14.00
C ALA A 487 0.00 10.67 13.22
N GLU A 488 -0.93 10.04 13.94
CA GLU A 488 -2.10 9.38 13.36
C GLU A 488 -3.01 10.40 12.64
N SER A 489 -3.38 11.49 13.32
CA SER A 489 -4.26 12.52 12.77
C SER A 489 -3.60 13.28 11.61
N THR A 490 -2.30 13.59 11.69
CA THR A 490 -1.59 14.32 10.63
C THR A 490 -1.45 13.46 9.38
N ALA A 491 -1.05 12.19 9.53
CA ALA A 491 -0.92 11.27 8.41
C ALA A 491 -2.27 11.03 7.72
N GLN A 492 -3.33 10.84 8.50
CA GLN A 492 -4.65 10.59 7.95
C GLN A 492 -5.23 11.83 7.25
N LEU A 493 -5.11 13.02 7.85
CA LEU A 493 -5.72 14.25 7.32
C LEU A 493 -4.98 14.79 6.09
N PHE A 494 -3.65 14.75 6.07
CA PHE A 494 -2.85 15.45 5.06
C PHE A 494 -2.10 14.54 4.10
N LEU A 495 -1.82 13.29 4.50
CA LEU A 495 -1.14 12.32 3.64
C LEU A 495 -2.10 11.25 3.09
N GLY A 496 -3.32 11.17 3.61
CA GLY A 496 -4.28 10.12 3.25
C GLY A 496 -3.86 8.71 3.73
N VAL A 497 -2.97 8.62 4.72
CA VAL A 497 -2.39 7.36 5.19
C VAL A 497 -2.90 7.02 6.59
N ARG A 498 -3.33 5.76 6.79
CA ARG A 498 -3.80 5.27 8.10
C ARG A 498 -2.69 4.51 8.84
N LEU A 499 -1.92 5.22 9.65
CA LEU A 499 -0.79 4.65 10.36
C LEU A 499 -1.16 3.83 11.62
N GLN A 500 -2.42 3.84 12.08
CA GLN A 500 -2.80 3.25 13.38
C GLN A 500 -2.43 1.77 13.52
N CYS A 501 -2.56 0.96 12.46
CA CYS A 501 -2.17 -0.44 12.51
C CYS A 501 -0.66 -0.62 12.73
N ALA A 502 0.15 0.31 12.23
CA ALA A 502 1.61 0.31 12.39
C ALA A 502 2.05 0.56 13.85
N LYS A 503 1.15 1.06 14.72
CA LYS A 503 1.43 1.33 16.14
C LYS A 503 1.84 0.08 16.90
N CYS A 504 1.18 -1.04 16.66
CA CYS A 504 1.36 -2.28 17.43
C CYS A 504 2.17 -3.36 16.68
N HIS A 505 2.10 -3.38 15.35
CA HIS A 505 2.79 -4.32 14.46
C HIS A 505 3.06 -3.63 13.11
N HIS A 506 3.78 -4.23 12.15
CA HIS A 506 3.91 -3.60 10.82
C HIS A 506 2.54 -3.52 10.14
N HIS A 507 2.32 -2.49 9.33
CA HIS A 507 1.03 -2.28 8.68
C HIS A 507 0.67 -3.51 7.82
N PRO A 508 -0.52 -4.09 7.99
CA PRO A 508 -0.89 -5.36 7.35
C PRO A 508 -1.07 -5.27 5.83
N PHE A 509 -1.25 -4.05 5.33
CA PHE A 509 -1.69 -3.77 3.96
C PHE A 509 -0.82 -2.72 3.26
N GLU A 510 0.19 -2.19 3.95
CA GLU A 510 1.04 -1.11 3.44
C GLU A 510 2.47 -1.35 3.91
N LYS A 511 3.44 -0.67 3.28
CA LYS A 511 4.87 -0.82 3.57
C LYS A 511 5.33 -0.23 4.91
N TYR A 512 4.44 0.38 5.68
CA TYR A 512 4.80 1.12 6.89
C TYR A 512 5.10 0.18 8.05
N SER A 513 6.32 0.25 8.58
CA SER A 513 6.77 -0.47 9.75
C SER A 513 6.35 0.20 11.05
N GLN A 514 6.44 -0.54 12.16
CA GLN A 514 6.33 0.06 13.50
C GLN A 514 7.44 1.10 13.73
N GLY A 515 8.61 0.90 13.14
CA GLY A 515 9.69 1.89 13.12
C GLY A 515 9.25 3.20 12.47
N ASP A 516 8.65 3.14 11.27
CA ASP A 516 8.19 4.32 10.54
C ASP A 516 7.10 5.06 11.32
N TYR A 517 6.17 4.34 11.95
CA TYR A 517 5.15 4.93 12.81
C TYR A 517 5.77 5.76 13.94
N TYR A 518 6.70 5.18 14.70
CA TYR A 518 7.30 5.87 15.85
C TYR A 518 8.36 6.90 15.44
N GLY A 519 8.97 6.76 14.26
CA GLY A 519 9.81 7.78 13.63
C GLY A 519 8.98 9.00 13.23
N PHE A 520 7.83 8.80 12.59
CA PHE A 520 6.91 9.89 12.27
C PHE A 520 6.37 10.57 13.55
N ALA A 521 6.02 9.78 14.58
CA ALA A 521 5.64 10.33 15.88
C ALA A 521 6.76 11.12 16.57
N ALA A 522 8.04 10.85 16.28
CA ALA A 522 9.15 11.58 16.88
C ALA A 522 9.19 13.06 16.46
N PHE A 523 8.66 13.44 15.29
CA PHE A 523 8.48 14.85 14.90
C PHE A 523 7.65 15.65 15.92
N PHE A 524 6.67 15.00 16.56
CA PHE A 524 5.76 15.64 17.51
C PHE A 524 6.21 15.52 18.97
N SER A 525 7.31 14.81 19.24
CA SER A 525 7.77 14.49 20.61
C SER A 525 8.10 15.72 21.47
N ARG A 526 8.41 16.85 20.82
CA ARG A 526 8.75 18.12 21.47
C ARG A 526 7.54 19.05 21.62
N VAL A 527 6.38 18.68 21.11
CA VAL A 527 5.16 19.47 21.31
C VAL A 527 4.69 19.32 22.76
N GLY A 528 4.30 20.42 23.39
CA GLY A 528 3.67 20.37 24.69
C GLY A 528 2.76 21.55 24.96
N THR A 529 2.04 21.45 26.07
CA THR A 529 1.14 22.49 26.56
C THR A 529 1.54 22.90 27.97
N LYS A 530 1.51 24.18 28.28
CA LYS A 530 1.56 24.69 29.66
C LYS A 530 0.26 25.45 29.98
N ASN A 531 -0.15 25.44 31.24
CA ASN A 531 -1.18 26.37 31.70
C ASN A 531 -0.54 27.73 31.96
N SER A 532 -1.23 28.81 31.61
CA SER A 532 -0.82 30.17 31.85
C SER A 532 -1.90 30.92 32.61
N GLU A 533 -1.50 31.58 33.69
CA GLU A 533 -2.37 32.50 34.42
C GLU A 533 -2.37 33.90 33.77
N ASP A 534 -1.29 34.25 33.06
CA ASP A 534 -1.04 35.58 32.48
C ASP A 534 -1.97 36.00 31.33
N PHE A 535 -2.65 35.05 30.67
CA PHE A 535 -3.36 35.32 29.40
C PHE A 535 -4.87 35.04 29.43
N GLY A 536 -5.47 34.76 30.60
CA GLY A 536 -6.90 34.44 30.70
C GLY A 536 -7.65 35.26 31.76
N LEU A 537 -8.89 35.68 31.45
CA LEU A 537 -9.85 36.26 32.40
C LEU A 537 -10.12 35.38 33.64
N PHE A 538 -9.82 34.07 33.56
CA PHE A 538 -10.02 33.07 34.63
C PHE A 538 -8.75 32.27 34.99
N GLY A 539 -7.57 32.66 34.50
CA GLY A 539 -6.27 32.13 34.95
C GLY A 539 -5.95 30.67 34.62
N ARG A 540 -6.44 30.09 33.51
CA ARG A 540 -6.15 28.68 33.13
C ARG A 540 -6.02 28.45 31.62
N GLU A 541 -5.38 29.36 30.90
CA GLU A 541 -5.24 29.19 29.47
C GLU A 541 -4.18 28.15 29.11
N SER A 542 -4.48 27.24 28.18
CA SER A 542 -3.48 26.32 27.63
C SER A 542 -2.68 27.00 26.52
N VAL A 543 -1.35 26.96 26.63
CA VAL A 543 -0.41 27.53 25.65
C VAL A 543 0.41 26.40 25.03
N VAL A 544 0.34 26.26 23.71
CA VAL A 544 1.14 25.31 22.92
C VAL A 544 2.55 25.84 22.73
N LEU A 545 3.55 25.01 23.01
CA LEU A 545 4.96 25.36 22.90
C LEU A 545 5.80 24.19 22.39
N VAL A 546 7.00 24.51 21.90
CA VAL A 546 8.02 23.52 21.53
C VAL A 546 9.02 23.42 22.67
N LYS A 547 9.13 22.23 23.27
CA LYS A 547 10.09 21.92 24.34
C LYS A 547 11.51 21.85 23.81
N SER A 548 12.49 22.06 24.69
CA SER A 548 13.91 21.90 24.37
C SER A 548 14.30 20.45 24.11
N SER A 549 13.57 19.49 24.71
CA SER A 549 13.77 18.06 24.53
C SER A 549 12.45 17.31 24.41
N GLY A 550 12.53 16.10 23.85
CA GLY A 550 11.41 15.20 23.61
C GLY A 550 11.90 13.99 22.83
N SER A 551 11.39 12.81 23.13
CA SER A 551 11.76 11.58 22.43
C SER A 551 10.60 10.60 22.43
N VAL A 552 10.46 9.85 21.34
CA VAL A 552 9.60 8.68 21.26
C VAL A 552 10.48 7.44 21.30
N ARG A 553 10.07 6.43 22.06
CA ARG A 553 10.77 5.13 22.10
C ARG A 553 9.93 4.08 21.39
N HIS A 554 10.60 3.23 20.63
CA HIS A 554 9.96 2.05 20.06
C HIS A 554 9.57 1.09 21.20
N PRO A 555 8.31 0.66 21.31
CA PRO A 555 7.81 -0.10 22.46
C PRO A 555 8.48 -1.46 22.60
N LYS A 556 8.85 -2.09 21.48
CA LYS A 556 9.51 -3.41 21.47
C LYS A 556 11.02 -3.36 21.74
N THR A 557 11.75 -2.48 21.06
CA THR A 557 13.23 -2.45 21.12
C THR A 557 13.77 -1.49 22.18
N GLY A 558 12.93 -0.59 22.72
CA GLY A 558 13.35 0.46 23.64
C GLY A 558 14.19 1.57 22.99
N LYS A 559 14.54 1.42 21.70
CA LYS A 559 15.34 2.37 20.92
C LYS A 559 14.64 3.72 20.87
N VAL A 560 15.41 4.78 21.06
CA VAL A 560 14.94 6.15 20.80
C VAL A 560 14.80 6.33 19.29
N MET A 561 13.63 6.77 18.86
CA MET A 561 13.30 6.95 17.45
C MET A 561 13.66 8.36 17.01
N GLU A 562 14.42 8.45 15.92
CA GLU A 562 14.70 9.71 15.24
C GLU A 562 13.50 10.08 14.35
N PRO A 563 13.24 11.38 14.14
CA PRO A 563 12.26 11.83 13.15
C PRO A 563 12.65 11.38 11.73
N THR A 564 11.79 10.58 11.09
CA THR A 564 12.01 10.00 9.75
C THR A 564 10.74 9.99 8.92
#